data_AF-A0A4Y7JDK8-F1
#
_entry.id   AF-A0A4Y7JDK8-F1
#
_cell.length_a   1.000
_cell.length_b   1.000
_cell.length_c   1.000
_cell.angle_alpha   90.00
_cell.angle_beta   90.00
_cell.angle_gamma   90.00
#
_symmetry.space_group_name_H-M   'P 1'
#
loop_
_entity.id
_entity.type
_entity.pdbx_description
1 polymer ?
#
loop_
_entity_poly.entity_id
_entity_poly.type
_entity_poly.pdbx_seq_one_letter_code
_entity_poly.pdbx_strand_id
1 'polypeptide(L)'
;MLLLNFSQYPYDIPTEAFPCEIFKQAFVAVQSCVVHLQKVNLARRFALVPLGPPLLAYKSNCKAMLTAVEGDVQLMVDRPYKAGEPIFIWYGPQASLSTEDPQYHDKRMVAQRNGKLAIQVFQVFASKEKEAVYDMLPYLRLGYVSDLSEMESVISSQGPVCPVS
;
A
#
# COMPACT_ATOMS: atom_id res chain seq x y z
N MET A 1 18.39 -16.60 -17.17
CA MET A 1 18.89 -15.21 -17.15
C MET A 1 17.88 -14.37 -17.92
N LEU A 2 16.97 -13.69 -17.22
CA LEU A 2 15.89 -12.90 -17.82
C LEU A 2 16.40 -11.48 -18.09
N LEU A 3 16.58 -11.13 -19.36
CA LEU A 3 16.88 -9.78 -19.81
C LEU A 3 15.55 -9.03 -19.99
N LEU A 4 15.27 -8.05 -19.12
CA LEU A 4 14.14 -7.12 -19.28
C LEU A 4 14.53 -6.06 -20.30
N ASN A 5 13.96 -6.14 -21.51
CA ASN A 5 14.14 -5.15 -22.57
C ASN A 5 12.97 -4.14 -22.52
N PHE A 6 13.26 -2.90 -22.16
CA PHE A 6 12.26 -1.84 -21.93
C PHE A 6 11.69 -1.21 -23.22
N SER A 7 12.17 -1.58 -24.41
CA SER A 7 11.70 -1.01 -25.68
C SER A 7 10.57 -1.80 -26.38
N GLN A 8 10.08 -2.87 -25.76
CA GLN A 8 8.92 -3.63 -26.23
C GLN A 8 7.99 -3.87 -25.05
N TYR A 9 6.83 -3.21 -25.05
CA TYR A 9 5.74 -3.53 -24.13
C TYR A 9 5.21 -4.93 -24.49
N PRO A 10 5.32 -5.95 -23.63
CA PRO A 10 4.85 -7.28 -23.94
C PRO A 10 3.34 -7.29 -23.72
N TYR A 11 2.57 -7.24 -24.80
CA TYR A 11 1.11 -7.30 -24.75
C TYR A 11 0.56 -8.66 -24.28
N ASP A 12 1.42 -9.66 -24.10
CA ASP A 12 1.06 -10.91 -23.44
C ASP A 12 2.12 -11.27 -22.39
N ILE A 13 1.71 -11.27 -21.11
CA ILE A 13 2.46 -11.97 -20.06
C ILE A 13 2.46 -13.44 -20.49
N PRO A 14 3.62 -14.09 -20.68
CA PRO A 14 3.64 -15.49 -21.10
C PRO A 14 2.94 -16.35 -20.04
N THR A 15 1.69 -16.70 -20.30
CA THR A 15 0.82 -17.45 -19.39
C THR A 15 1.37 -18.85 -19.10
N GLU A 16 2.13 -19.42 -20.03
CA GLU A 16 2.83 -20.70 -19.86
C GLU A 16 4.05 -20.61 -18.94
N ALA A 17 4.66 -19.42 -18.80
CA ALA A 17 5.85 -19.20 -17.96
C ALA A 17 5.50 -18.65 -16.56
N PHE A 18 4.21 -18.45 -16.27
CA PHE A 18 3.74 -17.87 -15.01
C PHE A 18 2.59 -18.69 -14.38
N PRO A 19 2.88 -19.90 -13.88
CA PRO A 19 1.90 -20.73 -13.18
C PRO A 19 1.25 -20.02 -11.98
N CYS A 20 0.07 -20.49 -11.58
CA CYS A 20 -0.63 -19.99 -10.38
C CYS A 20 0.25 -20.00 -9.11
N GLU A 21 1.11 -21.01 -8.95
CA GLU A 21 2.10 -21.07 -7.87
C GLU A 21 3.11 -19.90 -7.91
N ILE A 22 3.66 -19.60 -9.09
CA ILE A 22 4.59 -18.48 -9.26
C ILE A 22 3.89 -17.14 -9.04
N PHE A 23 2.64 -17.00 -9.49
CA PHE A 23 1.83 -15.82 -9.18
C PHE A 23 1.61 -15.64 -7.69
N LYS A 24 1.24 -16.70 -6.96
CA LYS A 24 1.08 -16.65 -5.50
C LYS A 24 2.37 -16.24 -4.81
N GLN A 25 3.50 -16.84 -5.19
CA GLN A 25 4.80 -16.51 -4.63
C GLN A 25 5.19 -15.05 -4.91
N ALA A 26 5.02 -14.58 -6.15
CA ALA A 26 5.30 -13.21 -6.54
C ALA A 26 4.35 -12.22 -5.83
N PHE A 27 3.07 -12.55 -5.73
CA PHE A 27 2.08 -11.74 -5.02
C PHE A 27 2.44 -11.60 -3.55
N VAL A 28 2.76 -12.71 -2.88
CA VAL A 28 3.20 -12.72 -1.48
C VAL A 28 4.48 -11.90 -1.31
N ALA A 29 5.47 -12.08 -2.19
CA ALA A 29 6.71 -11.33 -2.16
C ALA A 29 6.51 -9.82 -2.35
N VAL A 30 5.60 -9.42 -3.25
CA VAL A 30 5.26 -8.00 -3.42
C VAL A 30 4.51 -7.48 -2.20
N GLN A 31 3.52 -8.21 -1.69
CA GLN A 31 2.76 -7.81 -0.49
C GLN A 31 3.65 -7.64 0.74
N SER A 32 4.63 -8.52 0.92
CA SER A 32 5.53 -8.50 2.09
C SER A 32 6.68 -7.50 1.95
N CYS A 33 7.11 -7.18 0.73
CA CYS A 33 8.33 -6.38 0.50
C CYS A 33 8.07 -5.00 -0.11
N VAL A 34 6.83 -4.67 -0.51
CA VAL A 34 6.52 -3.35 -1.08
C VAL A 34 6.61 -2.26 -0.01
N VAL A 35 7.31 -1.20 -0.36
CA VAL A 35 7.47 -0.02 0.48
C VAL A 35 6.59 1.10 -0.06
N HIS A 36 5.91 1.80 0.85
CA HIS A 36 5.16 3.00 0.53
C HIS A 36 6.04 4.25 0.69
N LEU A 37 6.60 4.74 -0.41
CA LEU A 37 7.42 5.95 -0.43
C LEU A 37 6.55 7.20 -0.24
N GLN A 38 6.90 8.03 0.74
CA GLN A 38 6.20 9.29 1.01
C GLN A 38 6.73 10.41 0.10
N LYS A 39 5.91 11.46 -0.10
CA LYS A 39 6.26 12.69 -0.83
C LYS A 39 6.66 12.48 -2.30
N VAL A 40 6.21 11.38 -2.90
CA VAL A 40 6.36 11.11 -4.34
C VAL A 40 5.01 11.08 -5.03
N ASN A 41 5.03 11.27 -6.35
CA ASN A 41 3.85 11.06 -7.20
C ASN A 41 3.30 9.63 -7.00
N LEU A 42 1.97 9.47 -7.08
CA LEU A 42 1.27 8.20 -6.92
C LEU A 42 1.89 7.06 -7.75
N ALA A 43 2.33 7.35 -8.98
CA ALA A 43 2.96 6.36 -9.87
C ALA A 43 4.32 5.82 -9.38
N ARG A 44 4.96 6.50 -8.42
CA ARG A 44 6.28 6.12 -7.85
C ARG A 44 6.20 5.70 -6.39
N ARG A 45 4.98 5.61 -5.85
CA ARG A 45 4.72 5.43 -4.41
C ARG A 45 5.01 4.02 -3.91
N PHE A 46 4.90 3.02 -4.79
CA PHE A 46 5.18 1.63 -4.45
C PHE A 46 6.50 1.20 -5.07
N ALA A 47 7.41 0.71 -4.24
CA ALA A 47 8.72 0.24 -4.67
C ALA A 47 9.14 -1.04 -3.94
N LEU A 48 9.78 -1.95 -4.67
CA LEU A 48 10.59 -3.01 -4.06
C LEU A 48 11.99 -2.45 -3.81
N VAL A 49 12.38 -2.39 -2.53
CA VAL A 49 13.69 -1.87 -2.12
C VAL A 49 14.55 -3.06 -1.72
N PRO A 50 15.71 -3.32 -2.37
CA PRO A 50 16.54 -4.51 -2.14
C PRO A 50 17.03 -4.73 -0.69
N LEU A 51 16.89 -3.75 0.19
CA LEU A 51 17.17 -3.82 1.64
C LEU A 51 15.98 -3.32 2.48
N GLY A 52 14.78 -3.31 1.91
CA GLY A 52 13.54 -2.96 2.59
C GLY A 52 13.00 -4.12 3.42
N PRO A 53 11.68 -4.22 3.62
CA PRO A 53 11.10 -5.40 4.24
C PRO A 53 11.41 -6.66 3.40
N PRO A 54 11.64 -7.82 4.04
CA PRO A 54 11.52 -8.06 5.47
C PRO A 54 12.82 -7.81 6.27
N LEU A 55 13.89 -7.32 5.64
CA LEU A 55 15.22 -7.21 6.26
C LEU A 55 15.30 -6.09 7.31
N LEU A 56 14.46 -5.06 7.18
CA LEU A 56 14.29 -4.05 8.21
C LEU A 56 13.20 -4.51 9.21
N ALA A 57 13.34 -4.18 10.49
CA ALA A 57 12.34 -4.57 11.49
C ALA A 57 11.17 -3.57 11.48
N TYR A 58 9.92 -4.04 11.44
CA TYR A 58 8.75 -3.15 11.55
C TYR A 58 8.52 -2.69 12.99
N LYS A 59 8.15 -1.42 13.16
CA LYS A 59 7.47 -0.97 14.38
C LYS A 59 6.48 0.15 14.07
N SER A 60 5.23 -0.05 14.45
CA SER A 60 4.11 0.86 14.09
C SER A 60 4.24 2.28 14.65
N ASN A 61 4.95 2.47 15.76
CA ASN A 61 5.15 3.77 16.39
C ASN A 61 6.56 4.38 16.13
N CYS A 62 7.32 3.82 15.18
CA CYS A 62 8.59 4.38 14.77
C CYS A 62 8.38 5.45 13.68
N LYS A 63 9.26 6.45 13.62
CA LYS A 63 9.22 7.48 12.58
C LYS A 63 10.34 7.31 11.55
N ALA A 64 11.29 6.40 11.78
CA ALA A 64 12.28 6.05 10.79
C ALA A 64 11.62 5.36 9.60
N MET A 65 11.92 5.78 8.38
CA MET A 65 11.26 5.28 7.17
C MET A 65 12.12 5.42 5.92
N LEU A 66 11.82 4.61 4.90
CA LEU A 66 12.42 4.74 3.58
C LEU A 66 11.76 5.88 2.81
N THR A 67 12.56 6.82 2.32
CA THR A 67 12.11 8.04 1.64
C THR A 67 12.82 8.18 0.30
N ALA A 68 12.09 8.63 -0.72
CA ALA A 68 12.70 8.97 -2.00
C ALA A 68 13.35 10.37 -1.91
N VAL A 69 14.63 10.46 -2.25
CA VAL A 69 15.42 11.69 -2.28
C VAL A 69 16.20 11.72 -3.59
N GLU A 70 15.91 12.69 -4.46
CA GLU A 70 16.69 12.96 -5.68
C GLU A 70 16.94 11.76 -6.61
N GLY A 71 16.03 10.77 -6.61
CA GLY A 71 16.15 9.56 -7.42
C GLY A 71 16.64 8.33 -6.66
N ASP A 72 17.12 8.51 -5.44
CA ASP A 72 17.53 7.44 -4.53
C ASP A 72 16.46 7.15 -3.47
N VAL A 73 16.57 5.98 -2.83
CA VAL A 73 15.80 5.64 -1.63
C VAL A 73 16.74 5.64 -0.44
N GLN A 74 16.48 6.51 0.53
CA GLN A 74 17.28 6.64 1.74
C GLN A 74 16.47 6.25 2.98
N LEU A 75 17.14 5.60 3.94
CA LEU A 75 16.58 5.39 5.26
C LEU A 75 16.74 6.68 6.07
N MET A 76 15.65 7.39 6.30
CA MET A 76 15.60 8.54 7.18
C MET A 76 15.38 8.04 8.60
N VAL A 77 16.36 8.25 9.48
CA VAL A 77 16.26 7.92 10.91
C VAL A 77 15.51 9.01 11.67
N ASP A 78 14.74 8.61 12.69
CA ASP A 78 13.98 9.54 13.54
C ASP A 78 14.76 10.07 14.73
N ARG A 79 15.89 9.44 15.05
CA ARG A 79 16.77 9.79 16.16
C ARG A 79 18.18 9.22 15.97
N PRO A 80 19.16 9.62 16.80
CA PRO A 80 20.45 8.94 16.87
C PRO A 80 20.29 7.52 17.42
N TYR A 81 20.94 6.55 16.78
CA TYR A 81 21.02 5.16 17.22
C TYR A 81 22.41 4.86 17.79
N LYS A 82 22.47 4.03 18.84
CA LYS A 82 23.74 3.54 19.40
C LYS A 82 24.19 2.27 18.69
N ALA A 83 25.49 1.99 18.70
CA ALA A 83 26.02 0.73 18.20
C ALA A 83 25.37 -0.47 18.93
N GLY A 84 24.91 -1.47 18.17
CA GLY A 84 24.19 -2.64 18.69
C GLY A 84 22.69 -2.41 18.95
N GLU A 85 22.18 -1.20 18.75
CA GLU A 85 20.75 -0.92 18.88
C GLU A 85 19.98 -1.34 17.61
N PRO A 86 18.85 -2.05 17.73
CA PRO A 86 18.04 -2.41 16.58
C PRO A 86 17.40 -1.18 15.94
N ILE A 87 17.47 -1.10 14.62
CA ILE A 87 16.76 -0.09 13.83
C ILE A 87 15.42 -0.68 13.41
N PHE A 88 14.35 -0.07 13.91
CA PHE A 88 12.99 -0.33 13.46
C PHE A 88 12.59 0.74 12.45
N ILE A 89 11.69 0.40 11.54
CA ILE A 89 11.15 1.34 10.57
C ILE A 89 9.64 1.20 10.45
N TRP A 90 9.02 2.26 9.94
CA TRP A 90 7.62 2.30 9.58
C TRP A 90 7.45 2.05 8.08
N TYR A 91 6.61 1.07 7.73
CA TYR A 91 6.41 0.62 6.34
C TYR A 91 5.28 1.32 5.59
N GLY A 92 4.58 2.22 6.28
CA GLY A 92 3.30 2.73 5.82
C GLY A 92 2.19 2.32 6.77
N PRO A 93 0.99 2.90 6.57
CA PRO A 93 -0.17 2.52 7.35
C PRO A 93 -0.52 1.05 7.10
N GLN A 94 -0.64 0.26 8.18
CA GLN A 94 -1.52 -0.92 8.16
C GLN A 94 -2.93 -0.46 7.78
N ALA A 95 -3.78 -1.34 7.22
CA ALA A 95 -5.15 -1.02 6.78
C ALA A 95 -6.00 -0.38 7.91
N SER A 96 -5.79 0.91 8.08
CA SER A 96 -6.22 1.74 9.19
C SER A 96 -6.12 3.18 8.70
N LEU A 97 -7.12 3.96 9.04
CA LEU A 97 -7.11 5.39 8.78
C LEU A 97 -6.18 6.05 9.80
N SER A 98 -5.15 6.74 9.33
CA SER A 98 -4.19 7.41 10.21
C SER A 98 -4.87 8.50 11.02
N THR A 99 -4.75 8.45 12.35
CA THR A 99 -5.26 9.50 13.24
C THR A 99 -4.50 10.83 13.12
N GLU A 100 -3.32 10.81 12.49
CA GLU A 100 -2.51 12.00 12.20
C GLU A 100 -2.90 12.68 10.89
N ASP A 101 -3.78 12.06 10.09
CA ASP A 101 -4.27 12.64 8.84
C ASP A 101 -5.20 13.84 9.13
N PRO A 102 -4.98 15.02 8.54
CA PRO A 102 -5.86 16.17 8.72
C PRO A 102 -7.33 15.87 8.34
N GLN A 103 -7.56 14.94 7.42
CA GLN A 103 -8.87 14.51 6.95
C GLN A 103 -9.39 13.24 7.66
N TYR A 104 -8.77 12.85 8.79
CA TYR A 104 -9.10 11.63 9.51
C TYR A 104 -10.59 11.52 9.88
N HIS A 105 -11.20 12.62 10.35
CA HIS A 105 -12.60 12.63 10.75
C HIS A 105 -13.52 12.31 9.58
N ASP A 106 -13.28 12.92 8.42
CA ASP A 106 -14.07 12.71 7.22
C ASP A 106 -13.88 11.30 6.65
N LYS A 107 -12.64 10.81 6.61
CA LYS A 107 -12.34 9.43 6.18
C LYS A 107 -13.00 8.42 7.09
N ARG A 108 -12.98 8.66 8.42
CA ARG A 108 -13.66 7.81 9.38
C ARG A 108 -15.18 7.80 9.16
N MET A 109 -15.77 8.97 8.91
CA MET A 109 -17.20 9.09 8.62
C MET A 109 -17.60 8.33 7.36
N VAL A 110 -16.82 8.44 6.27
CA VAL A 110 -17.07 7.69 5.03
C VAL A 110 -16.94 6.19 5.25
N ALA A 111 -15.91 5.73 5.97
CA ALA A 111 -15.74 4.31 6.30
C ALA A 111 -16.94 3.77 7.11
N GLN A 112 -17.38 4.50 8.15
CA GLN A 112 -18.50 4.10 8.99
C GLN A 112 -19.82 4.06 8.22
N ARG A 113 -20.07 5.04 7.34
CA ARG A 113 -21.26 5.03 6.46
C ARG A 113 -21.32 3.80 5.55
N ASN A 114 -20.17 3.21 5.22
CA ASN A 114 -20.04 1.99 4.41
C ASN A 114 -19.86 0.72 5.26
N GLY A 115 -20.20 0.77 6.56
CA GLY A 115 -20.12 -0.40 7.44
C GLY A 115 -18.69 -0.86 7.77
N LYS A 116 -17.69 0.01 7.62
CA LYS A 116 -16.28 -0.27 7.92
C LYS A 116 -15.81 0.46 9.18
N LEU A 117 -14.78 -0.08 9.82
CA LEU A 117 -14.12 0.50 10.99
C LEU A 117 -12.92 1.38 10.59
N ALA A 118 -12.50 2.28 11.47
CA ALA A 118 -11.27 3.06 11.29
C ALA A 118 -10.00 2.19 11.27
N ILE A 119 -10.08 1.00 11.86
CA ILE A 119 -9.10 -0.08 11.75
C ILE A 119 -9.88 -1.28 11.23
N GLN A 120 -9.68 -1.67 9.97
CA GLN A 120 -10.51 -2.69 9.32
C GLN A 120 -9.72 -3.97 9.08
N VAL A 121 -10.28 -5.09 9.52
CA VAL A 121 -9.80 -6.43 9.15
C VAL A 121 -10.59 -6.90 7.94
N PHE A 122 -9.88 -7.25 6.87
CA PHE A 122 -10.47 -7.83 5.67
C PHE A 122 -10.16 -9.32 5.64
N GLN A 123 -11.20 -10.14 5.50
CA GLN A 123 -11.04 -11.59 5.41
C GLN A 123 -10.70 -11.97 3.97
N VAL A 124 -9.62 -12.72 3.78
CA VAL A 124 -9.23 -13.28 2.48
C VAL A 124 -9.43 -14.78 2.56
N PHE A 125 -10.36 -15.29 1.75
CA PHE A 125 -10.60 -16.72 1.63
C PHE A 125 -9.98 -17.26 0.34
N ALA A 126 -9.44 -18.47 0.40
CA ALA A 126 -8.94 -19.16 -0.78
C ALA A 126 -10.05 -19.26 -1.85
N SER A 127 -9.70 -19.00 -3.11
CA SER A 127 -10.61 -18.96 -4.26
C SER A 127 -11.66 -17.83 -4.23
N LYS A 128 -11.54 -16.87 -3.30
CA LYS A 128 -12.35 -15.64 -3.21
C LYS A 128 -11.48 -14.39 -3.04
N GLU A 129 -10.22 -14.47 -3.41
CA GLU A 129 -9.24 -13.39 -3.25
C GLU A 129 -9.69 -12.13 -4.02
N LYS A 130 -10.29 -12.32 -5.21
CA LYS A 130 -10.84 -11.23 -6.02
C LYS A 130 -11.95 -10.45 -5.28
N GLU A 131 -12.83 -11.15 -4.58
CA GLU A 131 -13.90 -10.54 -3.77
C GLU A 131 -13.31 -9.73 -2.61
N ALA A 132 -12.33 -10.30 -1.91
CA ALA A 132 -11.64 -9.62 -0.82
C ALA A 132 -10.92 -8.35 -1.30
N VAL A 133 -10.27 -8.39 -2.47
CA VAL A 133 -9.63 -7.22 -3.08
C VAL A 133 -10.66 -6.14 -3.42
N TYR A 134 -11.82 -6.50 -3.99
CA TYR A 134 -12.88 -5.52 -4.25
C TYR A 134 -13.43 -4.88 -2.98
N ASP A 135 -13.50 -5.62 -1.87
CA ASP A 135 -13.92 -5.08 -0.58
C ASP A 135 -12.86 -4.15 0.04
N MET A 136 -11.56 -4.49 -0.12
CA MET A 136 -10.44 -3.69 0.37
C MET A 136 -10.23 -2.39 -0.42
N LEU A 137 -10.37 -2.44 -1.75
CA LEU A 137 -9.93 -1.37 -2.64
C LEU A 137 -10.55 0.00 -2.32
N PRO A 138 -11.88 0.15 -2.10
CA PRO A 138 -12.49 1.42 -1.72
C PRO A 138 -11.91 1.98 -0.41
N TYR A 139 -11.68 1.11 0.57
CA TYR A 139 -11.13 1.49 1.87
C TYR A 139 -9.68 1.96 1.75
N LEU A 140 -8.86 1.26 0.97
CA LEU A 140 -7.48 1.66 0.69
C LEU A 140 -7.45 3.01 -0.05
N ARG A 141 -8.29 3.17 -1.08
CA ARG A 141 -8.40 4.43 -1.84
C ARG A 141 -8.78 5.60 -0.94
N LEU A 142 -9.76 5.40 -0.05
CA LEU A 142 -10.17 6.40 0.94
C LEU A 142 -9.01 6.84 1.84
N GLY A 143 -8.17 5.89 2.28
CA GLY A 143 -6.95 6.19 3.04
C GLY A 143 -5.99 7.13 2.29
N TYR A 144 -5.95 7.05 0.96
CA TYR A 144 -5.03 7.83 0.11
C TYR A 144 -5.57 9.15 -0.44
N VAL A 145 -6.85 9.47 -0.23
CA VAL A 145 -7.41 10.77 -0.65
C VAL A 145 -6.69 11.88 0.13
N SER A 146 -5.93 12.70 -0.57
CA SER A 146 -5.17 13.80 0.04
C SER A 146 -5.68 15.18 -0.39
N ASP A 147 -6.35 15.26 -1.53
CA ASP A 147 -6.95 16.49 -2.02
C ASP A 147 -8.33 16.72 -1.37
N LEU A 148 -8.58 17.95 -0.92
CA LEU A 148 -9.82 18.30 -0.22
C LEU A 148 -11.03 18.25 -1.16
N SER A 149 -10.89 18.64 -2.43
CA SER A 149 -11.99 18.63 -3.40
C SER A 149 -12.38 17.21 -3.79
N GLU A 150 -11.39 16.31 -3.91
CA GLU A 150 -11.64 14.87 -4.08
C GLU A 150 -12.37 14.29 -2.86
N MET A 151 -11.98 14.70 -1.65
CA MET A 151 -12.63 14.24 -0.43
C MET A 151 -14.08 14.71 -0.33
N GLU A 152 -14.37 15.96 -0.67
CA GLU A 152 -15.74 16.48 -0.76
C GLU A 152 -16.58 15.72 -1.80
N SER A 153 -15.99 15.36 -2.94
CA SER A 153 -16.65 14.51 -3.94
C SER A 153 -17.00 13.12 -3.37
N VAL A 154 -16.08 12.50 -2.62
CA VAL A 154 -16.32 11.22 -1.94
C VAL A 154 -17.43 11.33 -0.90
N ILE A 155 -17.43 12.38 -0.07
CA ILE A 155 -18.43 12.59 0.99
C ILE A 155 -19.82 12.85 0.40
N SER A 156 -19.89 13.61 -0.70
CA SER A 156 -21.14 14.01 -1.36
C SER A 156 -21.69 12.94 -2.30
N SER A 157 -20.87 11.97 -2.70
CA SER A 157 -21.31 10.87 -3.55
C SER A 157 -22.37 10.00 -2.86
N GLN A 158 -23.62 10.18 -3.28
CA GLN A 158 -24.76 9.29 -3.00
C GLN A 158 -24.94 8.39 -4.23
N GLY A 159 -23.98 7.50 -4.48
CA GLY A 159 -23.93 6.71 -5.72
C GLY A 159 -24.50 5.30 -5.56
N PRO A 160 -25.29 4.77 -6.52
CA PRO A 160 -25.67 3.37 -6.53
C PRO A 160 -24.46 2.45 -6.65
N VAL A 161 -24.54 1.28 -6.02
CA VAL A 161 -23.50 0.24 -6.04
C VAL A 161 -23.30 -0.22 -7.49
N CYS A 162 -22.08 -0.11 -8.03
CA CYS A 162 -21.76 -0.74 -9.31
C CYS A 162 -21.94 -2.26 -9.17
N PRO A 163 -22.85 -2.91 -9.93
CA PRO A 163 -22.94 -4.35 -9.93
C PRO A 163 -21.66 -4.90 -10.55
N VAL A 164 -20.91 -5.66 -9.76
CA VAL A 164 -19.69 -6.34 -10.22
C VAL A 164 -20.15 -7.37 -11.26
N SER A 165 -19.77 -7.15 -12.52
CA SER A 165 -19.99 -8.10 -13.62
C SER A 165 -18.96 -9.23 -13.58
#